data_AF-A0A0B7ANZ3-F1
#
_entry.id   AF-A0A0B7ANZ3-F1
#
_cell.length_a   1.000
_cell.length_b   1.000
_cell.length_c   1.000
_cell.angle_alpha   90.00
_cell.angle_beta   90.00
_cell.angle_gamma   90.00
#
_symmetry.space_group_name_H-M   'P 1'
#
loop_
_entity.id
_entity.type
_entity.pdbx_description
1 polymer ?
#
loop_
_entity_poly.entity_id
_entity_poly.type
_entity_poly.pdbx_seq_one_letter_code
_entity_poly.pdbx_strand_id
1 'polypeptide(L)'
;GAFSHVLQKDAFLVFRSLCKLSMKPLADGPPDPKSHELRSKILSLQLLLSILQSAGPVFRTNVMFINAIKQYLCVALSKNGVSSVPEVFELSLTIFITLLATFKQHLKMQIEVFFKEIFLYILETPS
;
A
#
# COMPACT_ATOMS: atom_id res chain seq x y z
N GLY A 1 1.27 -21.33 -5.53
CA GLY A 1 1.57 -21.86 -4.19
C GLY A 1 0.28 -21.94 -3.40
N ALA A 2 0.07 -22.99 -2.62
CA ALA A 2 -1.04 -23.07 -1.68
C ALA A 2 -0.58 -22.55 -0.31
N PHE A 3 -1.49 -22.01 0.50
CA PHE A 3 -1.20 -21.72 1.90
C PHE A 3 -1.05 -23.04 2.67
N SER A 4 -0.04 -23.13 3.53
CA SER A 4 0.19 -24.34 4.34
C SER A 4 -0.68 -24.38 5.59
N HIS A 5 -1.26 -23.24 6.00
CA HIS A 5 -2.06 -23.13 7.20
C HIS A 5 -3.26 -22.18 7.00
N VAL A 6 -4.39 -22.47 7.65
CA VAL A 6 -5.61 -21.64 7.55
C VAL A 6 -5.35 -20.19 7.95
N LEU A 7 -4.58 -19.96 9.02
CA LEU A 7 -4.21 -18.61 9.47
C LEU A 7 -3.43 -17.80 8.43
N GLN A 8 -2.63 -18.44 7.57
CA GLN A 8 -1.95 -17.72 6.48
C GLN A 8 -2.94 -17.25 5.42
N LYS A 9 -3.94 -18.09 5.11
CA LYS A 9 -5.03 -17.73 4.20
C LYS A 9 -5.85 -16.58 4.77
N ASP A 10 -6.18 -16.62 6.05
CA ASP A 10 -6.93 -15.56 6.73
C ASP A 10 -6.16 -14.25 6.72
N ALA A 11 -4.88 -14.28 7.12
CA ALA A 11 -4.00 -13.11 7.06
C ALA A 11 -3.89 -12.53 5.64
N PHE A 12 -3.79 -13.39 4.62
CA PHE A 12 -3.78 -12.94 3.23
C PHE A 12 -5.09 -12.27 2.82
N LEU A 13 -6.23 -12.82 3.21
CA LEU A 13 -7.54 -12.25 2.89
C LEU A 13 -7.76 -10.91 3.58
N VAL A 14 -7.32 -10.77 4.84
CA VAL A 14 -7.33 -9.50 5.57
C VAL A 14 -6.45 -8.47 4.86
N PHE A 15 -5.18 -8.82 4.59
CA PHE A 15 -4.24 -7.94 3.89
C PHE A 15 -4.78 -7.46 2.54
N ARG A 16 -5.28 -8.39 1.71
CA ARG A 16 -5.88 -8.08 0.42
C ARG A 16 -7.09 -7.17 0.55
N SER A 17 -7.94 -7.38 1.55
CA SER A 17 -9.13 -6.56 1.78
C SER A 17 -8.76 -5.12 2.17
N LEU A 18 -7.76 -4.96 3.04
CA LEU A 18 -7.23 -3.64 3.41
C LEU A 18 -6.65 -2.89 2.20
N CYS A 19 -5.88 -3.57 1.33
CA CYS A 19 -5.41 -2.95 0.08
C CYS A 19 -6.57 -2.49 -0.82
N LYS A 20 -7.66 -3.27 -0.90
CA LYS A 20 -8.82 -2.87 -1.70
C LYS A 20 -9.55 -1.67 -1.10
N LEU A 21 -9.70 -1.63 0.22
CA LEU A 21 -10.32 -0.49 0.92
C LEU A 21 -9.49 0.78 0.76
N SER A 22 -8.16 0.71 0.87
CA SER A 22 -7.29 1.87 0.67
C SER A 22 -7.28 2.40 -0.77
N MET A 23 -7.77 1.63 -1.74
CA MET A 23 -7.86 2.05 -3.15
C MET A 23 -9.22 2.64 -3.55
N LYS A 24 -10.23 2.64 -2.67
CA LYS A 24 -11.53 3.22 -3.01
C LYS A 24 -11.35 4.70 -3.39
N PRO A 25 -11.95 5.17 -4.49
CA PRO A 25 -11.89 6.58 -4.87
C PRO A 25 -12.63 7.42 -3.83
N LEU A 26 -12.19 8.66 -3.66
CA LEU A 26 -12.94 9.68 -2.91
C LEU A 26 -13.96 10.32 -3.86
N ALA A 27 -14.97 10.99 -3.30
CA ALA A 27 -15.92 11.76 -4.08
C ALA A 27 -15.22 12.90 -4.84
N ASP A 28 -15.79 13.31 -5.97
CA ASP A 28 -15.29 14.46 -6.73
C ASP A 28 -15.40 15.75 -5.91
N GLY A 29 -14.37 16.58 -5.99
CA GLY A 29 -14.27 17.84 -5.26
C GLY A 29 -13.31 17.79 -4.06
N PRO A 30 -13.31 18.83 -3.21
CA PRO A 30 -12.43 18.91 -2.05
C PRO A 30 -12.66 17.73 -1.10
N PRO A 31 -11.59 17.05 -0.62
CA PRO A 31 -11.74 15.93 0.32
C PRO A 31 -12.40 16.40 1.62
N ASP A 32 -13.54 15.80 2.00
CA ASP A 32 -14.14 16.02 3.31
C ASP A 32 -13.43 15.15 4.37
N PRO A 33 -12.72 15.75 5.36
CA PRO A 33 -12.06 15.03 6.45
C PRO A 33 -13.00 14.17 7.31
N LYS A 34 -14.31 14.46 7.29
CA LYS A 34 -15.32 13.72 8.04
C LYS A 34 -15.96 12.59 7.24
N SER A 35 -15.71 12.52 5.93
CA SER A 35 -16.25 11.47 5.07
C SER A 35 -15.80 10.09 5.52
N HIS A 36 -16.73 9.13 5.42
CA HIS A 36 -16.47 7.75 5.80
C HIS A 36 -15.42 7.12 4.86
N GLU A 37 -15.43 7.49 3.59
CA GLU A 37 -14.53 7.02 2.54
C GLU A 37 -13.08 7.39 2.85
N LEU A 38 -12.82 8.65 3.20
CA LEU A 38 -11.48 9.11 3.54
C LEU A 38 -10.95 8.46 4.82
N ARG A 39 -11.79 8.41 5.87
CA ARG A 39 -11.44 7.74 7.13
C ARG A 39 -11.15 6.25 6.93
N SER A 40 -11.97 5.56 6.14
CA SER A 40 -11.77 4.15 5.81
C SER A 40 -10.46 3.93 5.05
N LYS A 41 -10.13 4.83 4.10
CA LYS A 41 -8.88 4.81 3.35
C LYS A 41 -7.67 4.99 4.27
N ILE A 42 -7.67 6.04 5.11
CA ILE A 42 -6.59 6.34 6.06
C ILE A 42 -6.37 5.18 7.02
N LEU A 43 -7.43 4.71 7.67
CA LEU A 43 -7.35 3.58 8.60
C LEU A 43 -6.80 2.32 7.92
N SER A 44 -7.22 2.05 6.68
CA SER A 44 -6.70 0.90 5.92
C SER A 44 -5.20 1.01 5.66
N LEU A 45 -4.71 2.21 5.31
CA LEU A 45 -3.27 2.46 5.12
C LEU A 45 -2.49 2.32 6.44
N GLN A 46 -3.00 2.85 7.54
CA GLN A 46 -2.39 2.71 8.88
C GLN A 46 -2.27 1.23 9.30
N LEU A 47 -3.33 0.44 9.08
CA LEU A 47 -3.32 -1.00 9.38
C LEU A 47 -2.34 -1.76 8.48
N LEU A 48 -2.27 -1.41 7.18
CA LEU A 48 -1.28 -1.99 6.26
C LEU A 48 0.14 -1.69 6.71
N LEU A 49 0.44 -0.46 7.12
CA LEU A 49 1.73 -0.09 7.66
C LEU A 49 2.07 -0.91 8.91
N SER A 50 1.12 -1.02 9.85
CA SER A 50 1.28 -1.82 11.06
C SER A 50 1.58 -3.29 10.76
N ILE A 51 0.88 -3.89 9.79
CA ILE A 51 1.14 -5.27 9.34
C ILE A 51 2.58 -5.41 8.82
N LEU A 52 3.07 -4.47 8.02
CA LEU A 52 4.43 -4.54 7.47
C LEU A 52 5.50 -4.37 8.55
N GLN A 53 5.30 -3.44 9.49
CA GLN A 53 6.23 -3.19 10.59
C GLN A 53 6.30 -4.38 11.56
N SER A 54 5.16 -5.04 11.81
CA SER A 54 5.06 -6.22 12.67
C SER A 54 5.23 -7.55 11.94
N ALA A 55 5.46 -7.53 10.62
CA ALA A 55 5.51 -8.73 9.79
C ALA A 55 6.59 -9.71 10.27
N GLY A 56 6.17 -10.92 10.66
CA GLY A 56 7.09 -12.02 10.99
C GLY A 56 7.77 -12.65 9.75
N PRO A 57 8.75 -13.55 9.95
CA PRO A 57 9.55 -14.14 8.87
C PRO A 57 8.73 -14.81 7.76
N VAL A 58 7.61 -15.45 8.12
CA VAL A 58 6.71 -16.11 7.17
C VAL A 58 6.10 -15.11 6.20
N PHE A 59 5.61 -13.97 6.68
CA PHE A 59 5.02 -12.93 5.82
C PHE A 59 6.09 -12.32 4.90
N ARG A 60 7.32 -12.19 5.39
CA ARG A 60 8.44 -11.59 4.65
C ARG A 60 9.00 -12.47 3.53
N THR A 61 8.85 -13.78 3.61
CA THR A 61 9.52 -14.72 2.68
C THR A 61 8.56 -15.60 1.88
N ASN A 62 7.34 -15.80 2.34
CA ASN A 62 6.38 -16.65 1.63
C ASN A 62 5.91 -15.98 0.33
N VAL A 63 6.06 -16.71 -0.78
CA VAL A 63 5.76 -16.24 -2.14
C VAL A 63 4.34 -15.70 -2.32
N MET A 64 3.36 -16.22 -1.58
CA MET A 64 1.97 -15.76 -1.68
C MET A 64 1.80 -14.36 -1.09
N PHE A 65 2.44 -14.05 0.03
CA PHE A 65 2.44 -12.69 0.60
C PHE A 65 3.26 -11.72 -0.24
N ILE A 66 4.41 -12.16 -0.78
CA ILE A 66 5.19 -11.36 -1.72
C ILE A 66 4.35 -11.01 -2.96
N ASN A 67 3.62 -11.97 -3.52
CA ASN A 67 2.72 -11.71 -4.64
C ASN A 67 1.55 -10.81 -4.24
N ALA A 68 1.02 -10.95 -3.02
CA ALA A 68 0.00 -10.04 -2.50
C ALA A 68 0.50 -8.59 -2.43
N ILE A 69 1.72 -8.37 -1.96
CA ILE A 69 2.35 -7.05 -1.92
C ILE A 69 2.41 -6.49 -3.33
N LYS A 70 2.95 -7.25 -4.29
CA LYS A 70 3.09 -6.81 -5.69
C LYS A 70 1.76 -6.48 -6.34
N GLN A 71 0.77 -7.35 -6.18
CA GLN A 71 -0.50 -7.27 -6.91
C GLN A 71 -1.53 -6.34 -6.28
N TYR A 72 -1.46 -6.13 -4.95
CA TYR A 72 -2.47 -5.35 -4.23
C TYR A 72 -1.86 -4.11 -3.59
N LEU A 73 -0.83 -4.28 -2.76
CA LEU A 73 -0.29 -3.15 -2.01
C LEU A 73 0.43 -2.18 -2.94
N CYS A 74 1.26 -2.67 -3.87
CA CYS A 74 1.99 -1.76 -4.74
C CYS A 74 1.04 -0.95 -5.64
N VAL A 75 0.00 -1.58 -6.16
CA VAL A 75 -1.07 -0.90 -6.91
C VAL A 75 -1.79 0.14 -6.04
N ALA A 76 -2.03 -0.18 -4.76
CA ALA A 76 -2.63 0.77 -3.83
C ALA A 76 -1.74 1.99 -3.58
N LEU A 77 -0.43 1.79 -3.47
CA LEU A 77 0.53 2.89 -3.30
C LEU A 77 0.63 3.75 -4.54
N SER A 78 0.62 3.18 -5.75
CA SER A 78 0.64 3.99 -6.99
C SER A 78 -0.55 4.94 -7.06
N LYS A 79 -1.74 4.46 -6.67
CA LYS A 79 -2.97 5.28 -6.68
C LYS A 79 -3.00 6.36 -5.60
N ASN A 80 -2.40 6.10 -4.44
CA ASN A 80 -2.45 7.02 -3.30
C ASN A 80 -1.19 7.91 -3.21
N GLY A 81 -0.11 7.55 -3.90
CA GLY A 81 1.20 8.21 -3.85
C GLY A 81 1.26 9.58 -4.49
N VAL A 82 0.19 10.03 -5.14
CA VAL A 82 0.03 11.41 -5.66
C VAL A 82 -1.26 12.06 -5.12
N SER A 83 -1.75 11.57 -3.98
CA SER A 83 -2.95 12.09 -3.33
C SER A 83 -2.79 13.55 -2.93
N SER A 84 -3.81 14.36 -3.19
CA SER A 84 -3.90 15.75 -2.71
C SER A 84 -4.19 15.86 -1.20
N VAL A 85 -4.63 14.77 -0.56
CA VAL A 85 -4.75 14.68 0.90
C VAL A 85 -3.37 14.37 1.49
N PRO A 86 -2.76 15.28 2.30
CA PRO A 86 -1.40 15.10 2.82
C PRO A 86 -1.21 13.82 3.63
N GLU A 87 -2.15 13.50 4.52
CA GLU A 87 -2.06 12.31 5.37
C GLU A 87 -2.03 10.99 4.56
N VAL A 88 -2.81 10.92 3.47
CA VAL A 88 -2.82 9.74 2.58
C VAL A 88 -1.49 9.62 1.83
N PHE A 89 -0.94 10.75 1.39
CA PHE A 89 0.35 10.79 0.72
C PHE A 89 1.50 10.36 1.66
N GLU A 90 1.56 10.93 2.86
CA GLU A 90 2.56 10.62 3.88
C GLU A 90 2.53 9.14 4.31
N LEU A 91 1.33 8.58 4.54
CA LEU A 91 1.18 7.16 4.84
C LEU A 91 1.66 6.29 3.68
N SER A 92 1.33 6.67 2.45
CA SER A 92 1.73 5.92 1.25
C SER A 92 3.26 5.89 1.08
N LEU A 93 3.92 7.04 1.27
CA LEU A 93 5.39 7.12 1.27
C LEU A 93 6.01 6.33 2.42
N THR A 94 5.45 6.41 3.61
CA THR A 94 5.95 5.66 4.78
C THR A 94 5.87 4.14 4.55
N ILE A 95 4.76 3.67 3.97
CA ILE A 95 4.61 2.27 3.58
C ILE A 95 5.63 1.91 2.49
N PHE A 96 5.82 2.75 1.49
CA PHE A 96 6.80 2.51 0.43
C PHE A 96 8.23 2.38 0.98
N ILE A 97 8.64 3.28 1.88
CA ILE A 97 9.95 3.20 2.55
C ILE A 97 10.07 1.91 3.36
N THR A 98 9.01 1.50 4.05
CA THR A 98 8.98 0.22 4.78
C THR A 98 9.17 -0.97 3.83
N LEU A 99 8.55 -0.95 2.64
CA LEU A 99 8.75 -1.96 1.61
C LEU A 99 10.19 -1.96 1.07
N LEU A 100 10.83 -0.80 0.90
CA LEU A 100 12.24 -0.72 0.51
C LEU A 100 13.16 -1.30 1.59
N ALA A 101 12.90 -1.01 2.86
CA ALA A 101 13.71 -1.50 3.96
C ALA A 101 13.64 -3.03 4.08
N THR A 102 12.45 -3.61 3.93
CA THR A 102 12.20 -5.01 4.31
C THR A 102 11.99 -5.96 3.12
N PHE A 103 11.58 -5.45 1.95
CA PHE A 103 11.13 -6.28 0.80
C PHE A 103 11.85 -5.95 -0.52
N LYS A 104 12.84 -5.05 -0.56
CA LYS A 104 13.50 -4.56 -1.79
C LYS A 104 13.92 -5.66 -2.77
N GLN A 105 14.44 -6.79 -2.27
CA GLN A 105 14.93 -7.87 -3.12
C GLN A 105 13.81 -8.49 -3.97
N HIS A 106 12.57 -8.40 -3.50
CA HIS A 106 11.41 -8.93 -4.19
C HIS A 106 10.73 -7.90 -5.11
N LEU A 107 11.01 -6.60 -4.97
CA LEU A 107 10.19 -5.52 -5.52
C LEU A 107 10.89 -4.65 -6.58
N LYS A 108 11.99 -5.12 -7.18
CA LYS A 108 12.80 -4.30 -8.12
C LYS A 108 11.97 -3.62 -9.22
N MET A 109 11.06 -4.34 -9.88
CA MET A 109 10.20 -3.77 -10.93
C MET A 109 9.22 -2.73 -10.37
N GLN A 110 8.64 -2.99 -9.20
CA GLN A 110 7.68 -2.11 -8.56
C GLN A 110 8.35 -0.81 -8.10
N ILE A 111 9.59 -0.89 -7.62
CA ILE A 111 10.40 0.28 -7.25
C ILE A 111 10.58 1.19 -8.46
N GLU A 112 10.92 0.65 -9.62
CA GLU A 112 11.04 1.43 -10.86
C GLU A 112 9.72 2.15 -11.21
N VAL A 113 8.59 1.44 -11.11
CA VAL A 113 7.26 2.02 -11.35
C VAL A 113 6.98 3.19 -10.39
N PHE A 114 7.28 3.04 -9.09
CA PHE A 114 7.07 4.14 -8.14
C PHE A 114 7.94 5.37 -8.41
N PHE A 115 9.19 5.17 -8.82
CA PHE A 115 10.04 6.29 -9.24
C PHE A 115 9.41 7.08 -10.39
N LYS A 116 8.83 6.39 -11.37
CA LYS A 116 8.16 7.02 -12.51
C LYS A 116 6.83 7.66 -12.14
N GLU A 117 5.95 6.94 -11.46
CA GLU A 117 4.57 7.36 -11.22
C GLU A 117 4.42 8.37 -10.08
N ILE A 118 5.33 8.37 -9.11
CA ILE A 118 5.25 9.26 -7.94
C ILE A 118 6.31 10.34 -8.02
N PHE A 119 7.59 9.94 -8.01
CA PHE A 119 8.68 10.91 -7.84
C PHE A 119 8.89 11.78 -9.07
N LEU A 120 8.98 11.19 -10.27
CA LEU A 120 9.09 11.97 -11.51
C LEU A 120 7.84 12.81 -11.75
N TYR A 121 6.64 12.24 -11.53
CA TYR A 121 5.40 13.00 -11.62
C TYR A 121 5.41 14.27 -10.73
N ILE A 122 5.79 14.14 -9.45
CA ILE A 122 5.86 15.30 -8.54
C ILE A 122 6.90 16.31 -9.02
N LEU A 123 8.07 15.87 -9.48
CA LEU A 123 9.13 16.75 -9.96
C LEU A 123 8.77 17.48 -11.26
N GLU A 124 7.97 16.84 -12.13
CA GLU A 124 7.54 17.40 -13.41
C GLU A 124 6.25 18.23 -13.30
N THR A 125 5.53 18.14 -12.17
CA THR A 125 4.31 18.92 -11.95
C THR A 125 4.68 20.40 -11.69
N PRO A 126 4.24 21.34 -12.54
CA PRO A 126 4.50 22.77 -12.33
C PRO A 126 3.84 23.25 -11.03
N SER A 127 4.55 24.10 -10.29
CA SER A 127 4.08 24.71 -9.03
C SER A 127 2.88 25.64 -9.23
#